data_AF-A0A420DH23-F1
#
_entry.id   AF-A0A420DH23-F1
#
_cell.length_a   1.000
_cell.length_b   1.000
_cell.length_c   1.000
_cell.angle_alpha   90.00
_cell.angle_beta   90.00
_cell.angle_gamma   90.00
#
_symmetry.space_group_name_H-M   'P 1'
#
loop_
_entity.id
_entity.type
_entity.pdbx_description
1 polymer ?
#
loop_
_entity_poly.entity_id
_entity_poly.type
_entity_poly.pdbx_seq_one_letter_code
_entity_poly.pdbx_strand_id
1 'polypeptide(L)' 'MPLDFRRPCYRLTFDDAVEVWRRYLKGEFQNRIAAFFDVNQGRVNEVLKGKRHVGSEAIARASF' A
#
# COMPACT_ATOMS: atom_id res chain seq x y z
N MET A 1 2.69 19.73 -24.18
CA MET A 1 2.36 19.27 -22.81
C MET A 1 3.63 18.72 -22.19
N PRO A 2 4.16 19.27 -21.09
CA PRO A 2 5.31 18.68 -20.42
C PRO A 2 4.88 17.41 -19.67
N LEU A 3 5.69 16.37 -19.73
CA LEU A 3 5.52 15.17 -18.91
C LEU A 3 5.78 15.54 -17.44
N ASP A 4 4.76 15.37 -16.58
CA ASP A 4 4.88 15.58 -15.14
C ASP A 4 5.43 14.29 -14.49
N PHE A 5 6.76 14.17 -14.50
CA PHE A 5 7.48 13.04 -13.92
C PHE A 5 7.33 12.88 -12.39
N ARG A 6 6.63 13.81 -11.71
CA ARG A 6 6.45 13.78 -10.24
C ARG A 6 5.11 13.21 -9.81
N ARG A 7 4.20 12.89 -10.74
CA ARG A 7 2.93 12.25 -10.40
C ARG A 7 3.11 10.73 -10.33
N PRO A 8 2.87 10.11 -9.16
CA PRO A 8 2.71 8.66 -9.13
C PRO A 8 1.53 8.29 -10.03
N CYS A 9 1.77 7.42 -10.99
CA CYS A 9 0.76 6.94 -11.93
C CYS A 9 -0.28 6.06 -11.21
N TYR A 10 0.14 5.36 -10.16
CA TYR A 10 -0.68 4.42 -9.43
C TYR A 10 -1.25 5.00 -8.12
N ARG A 11 -2.54 4.79 -7.90
CA ARG A 11 -3.22 5.06 -6.62
C ARG A 11 -3.67 3.72 -6.05
N LEU A 12 -3.17 3.38 -4.86
CA LEU A 12 -3.63 2.20 -4.13
C LEU A 12 -5.16 2.21 -4.03
N THR A 13 -5.75 1.07 -4.33
CA THR A 13 -7.14 0.74 -4.10
C THR A 13 -7.31 0.16 -2.69
N PHE A 14 -8.57 -0.10 -2.29
CA PHE A 14 -8.82 -0.81 -1.04
C PHE A 14 -8.24 -2.22 -1.04
N ASP A 15 -8.37 -2.95 -2.17
CA ASP A 15 -7.83 -4.31 -2.29
C ASP A 15 -6.30 -4.32 -2.26
N ASP A 16 -5.65 -3.33 -2.89
CA ASP A 16 -4.20 -3.16 -2.75
C ASP A 16 -3.81 -2.94 -1.29
N ALA A 17 -4.60 -2.17 -0.54
CA ALA A 17 -4.33 -1.93 0.88
C ALA A 17 -4.48 -3.22 1.71
N VAL A 18 -5.45 -4.09 1.39
CA VAL A 18 -5.56 -5.44 2.00
C VAL A 18 -4.29 -6.24 1.71
N GLU A 19 -3.79 -6.19 0.48
CA GLU A 19 -2.59 -6.92 0.09
C GLU A 19 -1.30 -6.33 0.69
N VAL A 20 -1.22 -5.01 0.85
CA VAL A 20 -0.16 -4.33 1.63
C VAL A 20 -0.11 -4.88 3.05
N TRP A 21 -1.25 -5.01 3.72
CA TRP A 21 -1.32 -5.60 5.05
C TRP A 21 -0.88 -7.06 5.06
N ARG A 22 -1.34 -7.89 4.12
CA ARG A 22 -0.94 -9.30 4.02
C ARG A 22 0.58 -9.47 3.88
N ARG A 23 1.20 -8.69 2.99
CA ARG A 23 2.66 -8.70 2.80
C ARG A 23 3.42 -8.24 4.02
N TYR A 24 2.97 -7.15 4.65
CA TYR A 24 3.57 -6.64 5.87
C TYR A 24 3.48 -7.64 7.04
N LEU A 25 2.32 -8.29 7.22
CA LEU A 25 2.11 -9.32 8.24
C LEU A 25 2.97 -10.57 8.00
N LYS A 26 3.34 -10.87 6.75
CA LYS A 26 4.30 -11.92 6.38
C LYS A 26 5.77 -11.49 6.60
N GLY A 27 6.02 -10.28 7.09
CA GLY A 27 7.36 -9.77 7.39
C GLY A 27 8.05 -9.05 6.24
N GLU A 28 7.35 -8.74 5.14
CA GLU A 28 7.96 -7.99 4.03
C GLU A 28 8.20 -6.52 4.40
N PHE A 29 9.39 -6.00 4.06
CA PHE A 29 9.74 -4.61 4.34
C PHE A 29 8.93 -3.62 3.47
N GLN A 30 8.56 -2.47 4.04
CA GLN A 30 7.73 -1.47 3.36
C GLN A 30 8.32 -0.98 2.02
N ASN A 31 9.64 -0.90 1.89
CA ASN A 31 10.29 -0.50 0.63
C ASN A 31 10.09 -1.54 -0.49
N ARG A 32 10.07 -2.83 -0.16
CA ARG A 32 9.77 -3.91 -1.12
C ARG A 32 8.30 -3.87 -1.54
N ILE A 33 7.40 -3.69 -0.57
CA ILE A 33 5.96 -3.52 -0.82
C ILE A 33 5.71 -2.29 -1.71
N ALA A 34 6.38 -1.17 -1.42
CA ALA A 34 6.25 0.07 -2.17
C ALA A 34 6.70 -0.10 -3.64
N ALA A 35 7.83 -0.77 -3.86
CA ALA A 35 8.32 -1.10 -5.20
C ALA A 35 7.36 -2.03 -5.96
N PHE A 36 6.73 -3.00 -5.28
CA PHE A 36 5.76 -3.90 -5.91
C PHE A 36 4.54 -3.17 -6.49
N PHE A 37 4.02 -2.17 -5.78
CA PHE A 37 2.86 -1.38 -6.20
C PHE A 37 3.22 -0.14 -7.03
N ASP A 38 4.51 0.09 -7.33
CA ASP A 38 4.99 1.32 -7.97
C ASP A 38 4.52 2.60 -7.25
N VAL A 39 4.64 2.61 -5.92
CA VAL A 39 4.28 3.74 -5.07
C VAL A 39 5.42 4.14 -4.15
N ASN A 40 5.34 5.36 -3.61
CA ASN A 40 6.26 5.79 -2.56
C ASN A 40 5.99 5.04 -1.26
N GLN A 41 7.06 4.72 -0.51
CA GLN A 41 6.98 4.06 0.80
C GLN A 41 6.05 4.80 1.79
N GLY A 42 5.96 6.13 1.69
CA GLY A 42 5.01 6.92 2.48
C GLY A 42 3.53 6.52 2.27
N ARG A 43 3.15 6.10 1.06
CA ARG A 43 1.78 5.61 0.77
C ARG A 43 1.50 4.27 1.43
N VAL A 44 2.49 3.38 1.43
CA VAL A 44 2.42 2.13 2.19
C VAL A 44 2.28 2.43 3.68
N ASN A 45 3.06 3.37 4.22
CA ASN A 45 2.99 3.78 5.63
C ASN A 45 1.62 4.37 6.02
N GLU A 46 0.99 5.18 5.14
CA GLU A 46 -0.36 5.70 5.36
C GLU A 46 -1.40 4.57 5.50
N VAL A 47 -1.30 3.50 4.69
CA VAL A 47 -2.15 2.30 4.81
C VAL A 47 -1.86 1.57 6.12
N LEU A 48 -0.59 1.31 6.44
CA LEU A 48 -0.19 0.58 7.64
C LEU A 48 -0.45 1.33 8.95
N LYS A 49 -0.64 2.65 8.90
CA LYS A 49 -1.11 3.47 10.04
C LYS A 49 -2.63 3.59 10.10
N GLY A 50 -3.35 2.91 9.21
CA GLY A 50 -4.81 3.01 9.10
C GLY A 50 -5.32 4.39 8.71
N LYS A 51 -4.47 5.27 8.17
CA LYS A 51 -4.87 6.62 7.72
C LYS A 51 -5.51 6.62 6.34
N ARG A 52 -5.28 5.56 5.57
CA ARG A 52 -5.79 5.36 4.21
C ARG A 52 -6.36 3.95 4.11
N HIS A 53 -7.48 3.82 3.39
CA HIS A 53 -8.22 2.56 3.23
C HIS A 53 -8.56 1.91 4.59
N VAL A 54 -9.21 2.69 5.46
CA VAL A 54 -9.62 2.24 6.81
C VAL A 54 -10.39 0.92 6.73
N GLY A 55 -10.03 -0.04 7.56
CA GLY A 55 -10.65 -1.37 7.61
C GLY A 55 -9.95 -2.44 6.77
N SER A 56 -9.02 -2.08 5.88
CA SER A 56 -8.27 -3.05 5.06
C SER A 56 -7.44 -4.03 5.90
N GLU A 57 -6.97 -3.61 7.08
CA GLU A 57 -6.26 -4.49 8.02
C GLU A 57 -7.15 -5.63 8.51
N ALA A 58 -8.39 -5.32 8.90
CA ALA A 58 -9.32 -6.30 9.43
C ALA A 58 -9.62 -7.38 8.38
N ILE A 59 -9.83 -6.99 7.12
CA ILE A 59 -10.01 -7.92 6.01
C ILE A 59 -8.77 -8.79 5.79
N ALA A 60 -7.58 -8.19 5.82
CA ALA A 60 -6.32 -8.93 5.66
C ALA A 60 -6.14 -9.99 6.76
N ARG A 61 -6.46 -9.66 8.02
CA ARG A 61 -6.37 -10.57 9.17
C ARG A 61 -7.46 -11.64 9.21
N ALA A 62 -8.66 -11.35 8.70
CA ALA A 62 -9.74 -12.33 8.63
C ALA A 62 -9.47 -13.44 7.60
N SER A 63 -8.56 -13.21 6.66
CA SER A 63 -8.17 -14.16 5.61
C SER A 63 -6.85 -14.90 5.92
N PHE A 64 -6.37 -14.85 7.17
CA PHE A 64 -5.08 -15.37 7.60
C PHE A 64 -5.19 -16.80 8.13
#